data_AF-A0AAJ2JPJ7-F1
#
_entry.id   AF-A0AAJ2JPJ7-F1
#
_cell.length_a   1.000
_cell.length_b   1.000
_cell.length_c   1.000
_cell.angle_alpha   90.00
_cell.angle_beta   90.00
_cell.angle_gamma   90.00
#
_symmetry.space_group_name_H-M   'P 1'
#
loop_
_entity.id
_entity.type
_entity.pdbx_description
1 polymer ?
#
loop_
_entity_poly.entity_id
_entity_poly.type
_entity_poly.pdbx_seq_one_letter_code
_entity_poly.pdbx_strand_id
1 'polypeptide(L)'
;MIIIDEFQNLIEEDKNILSVFQSIVDLILKNSKVKLILIGSSVSMITSHVLSYKSPLYGRRTGSMEVKPVSFFDLKKFFPQFSIEQLIEIYGFADGIPFYLVKIDKDFWSWLEEELNKKDSFLKDEVDFIMKYEFEDVSTYKLILEAIAFGKTKVNEIKDYIKVERTDISPYLKNLAEVKMIKRIVPITESEKSRFGRYYLSDNFLKFWFRYIYPNLSLIEEGVFDVNTIKQDYNTYLGEYSKKFVSSF
;
A
#
# COMPACT_ATOMS: atom_id res chain seq x y z
N MET A 1 -20.53 4.91 -21.56
CA MET A 1 -19.37 4.17 -21.01
C MET A 1 -19.86 3.48 -19.76
N ILE A 2 -19.52 2.21 -19.58
CA ILE A 2 -19.89 1.40 -18.42
C ILE A 2 -18.60 1.01 -17.72
N ILE A 3 -18.50 1.30 -16.43
CA ILE A 3 -17.37 0.94 -15.58
C ILE A 3 -17.90 0.00 -14.53
N ILE A 4 -17.22 -1.12 -14.36
CA ILE A 4 -17.47 -2.07 -13.28
C ILE A 4 -16.22 -2.11 -12.44
N ASP A 5 -16.35 -1.58 -11.24
CA ASP A 5 -15.27 -1.54 -10.27
C ASP A 5 -15.24 -2.84 -9.46
N GLU A 6 -14.06 -3.19 -8.96
CA GLU A 6 -13.81 -4.44 -8.21
C GLU A 6 -14.41 -5.68 -8.88
N PHE A 7 -14.24 -5.82 -10.20
CA PHE A 7 -14.81 -6.89 -11.02
C PHE A 7 -14.45 -8.30 -10.51
N GLN A 8 -13.32 -8.45 -9.83
CA GLN A 8 -12.95 -9.73 -9.21
C GLN A 8 -13.98 -10.21 -8.19
N ASN A 9 -14.70 -9.33 -7.50
CA ASN A 9 -15.71 -9.72 -6.52
C ASN A 9 -16.85 -10.49 -7.20
N LEU A 10 -17.25 -10.07 -8.41
CA LEU A 10 -18.25 -10.79 -9.21
C LEU A 10 -17.73 -12.17 -9.65
N ILE A 11 -16.44 -12.29 -9.94
CA ILE A 11 -15.82 -13.59 -10.31
C ILE A 11 -15.76 -14.52 -9.11
N GLU A 12 -15.51 -13.98 -7.90
CA GLU A 12 -15.47 -14.73 -6.65
C GLU A 12 -16.86 -15.27 -6.27
N GLU A 13 -17.90 -14.46 -6.47
CA GLU A 13 -19.29 -14.89 -6.25
C GLU A 13 -19.78 -15.92 -7.29
N ASP A 14 -19.57 -15.66 -8.59
CA ASP A 14 -19.97 -16.58 -9.65
C ASP A 14 -18.99 -16.55 -10.84
N LYS A 15 -18.23 -17.63 -11.02
CA LYS A 15 -17.29 -17.78 -12.14
C LYS A 15 -17.98 -17.75 -13.51
N ASN A 16 -19.27 -18.07 -13.60
CA ASN A 16 -20.03 -18.01 -14.86
C ASN A 16 -20.21 -16.57 -15.36
N ILE A 17 -19.97 -15.57 -14.51
CA ILE A 17 -20.06 -14.16 -14.89
C ILE A 17 -19.20 -13.86 -16.12
N LEU A 18 -18.04 -14.51 -16.27
CA LEU A 18 -17.17 -14.32 -17.43
C LEU A 18 -17.85 -14.68 -18.76
N SER A 19 -18.66 -15.74 -18.78
CA SER A 19 -19.43 -16.17 -19.95
C SER A 19 -20.61 -15.23 -20.23
N VAL A 20 -21.22 -14.67 -19.18
CA VAL A 20 -22.25 -13.63 -19.31
C VAL A 20 -21.64 -12.39 -19.97
N PHE A 21 -20.48 -11.94 -19.48
CA PHE A 21 -19.78 -10.80 -20.06
C PHE A 21 -19.29 -11.06 -21.48
N GLN A 22 -18.86 -12.28 -21.79
CA GLN A 22 -18.58 -12.69 -23.16
C GLN A 22 -19.80 -12.47 -24.07
N SER A 23 -20.97 -12.93 -23.63
CA SER A 23 -22.23 -12.79 -24.38
C SER A 23 -22.62 -11.32 -24.56
N ILE A 24 -22.44 -10.50 -23.52
CA ILE A 24 -22.66 -9.05 -23.59
C ILE A 24 -21.73 -8.42 -24.63
N VAL A 25 -20.44 -8.77 -24.62
CA VAL A 25 -19.48 -8.23 -25.58
C VAL A 25 -19.85 -8.62 -27.02
N ASP A 26 -20.15 -9.89 -27.25
CA ASP A 26 -20.38 -10.43 -28.59
C ASP A 26 -21.72 -9.98 -29.19
N LEU A 27 -22.79 -9.96 -28.40
CA LEU A 27 -24.15 -9.72 -28.87
C LEU A 27 -24.57 -8.26 -28.77
N ILE A 28 -24.09 -7.54 -27.75
CA ILE A 28 -24.54 -6.18 -27.44
C ILE A 28 -23.47 -5.16 -27.83
N LEU A 29 -22.22 -5.35 -27.38
CA LEU A 29 -21.21 -4.29 -27.48
C LEU A 29 -20.50 -4.22 -28.84
N LYS A 30 -20.34 -5.35 -29.54
CA LYS A 30 -19.56 -5.47 -30.79
C LYS A 30 -19.89 -4.43 -31.87
N ASN A 31 -21.17 -4.07 -32.02
CA ASN A 31 -21.64 -3.09 -33.01
C ASN A 31 -22.11 -1.78 -32.36
N SER A 32 -21.79 -1.57 -31.09
CA SER A 32 -22.19 -0.40 -30.33
C SER A 32 -21.05 0.62 -30.21
N LYS A 33 -21.38 1.85 -29.79
CA LYS A 33 -20.38 2.85 -29.36
C LYS A 33 -20.07 2.76 -27.85
N VAL A 34 -20.59 1.75 -27.15
CA VAL A 34 -20.44 1.62 -25.70
C VAL A 34 -19.09 0.98 -25.39
N LYS A 35 -18.33 1.64 -24.51
CA LYS A 35 -17.11 1.10 -23.92
C LYS A 35 -17.43 0.47 -22.57
N LEU A 36 -16.97 -0.77 -22.37
CA LEU A 36 -16.98 -1.47 -21.09
C LEU A 36 -15.56 -1.46 -20.52
N ILE A 37 -15.42 -1.00 -19.28
CA ILE A 37 -14.16 -0.98 -18.53
C ILE A 37 -14.37 -1.82 -17.27
N LEU A 38 -13.50 -2.81 -17.08
CA LEU A 38 -13.48 -3.67 -15.90
C LEU A 38 -12.25 -3.29 -15.10
N ILE A 39 -12.45 -2.87 -13.85
CA ILE A 39 -11.40 -2.47 -12.92
C ILE A 39 -11.31 -3.52 -11.81
N GLY A 40 -10.12 -3.73 -11.27
CA GLY A 40 -9.95 -4.62 -10.13
C GLY A 40 -8.60 -4.47 -9.45
N SER A 41 -8.60 -4.41 -8.12
CA SER A 41 -7.41 -4.33 -7.28
C SER A 41 -6.63 -5.66 -7.19
N SER A 42 -7.27 -6.80 -7.47
CA SER A 42 -6.65 -8.12 -7.44
C SER A 42 -5.97 -8.49 -8.76
N VAL A 43 -4.69 -8.09 -8.91
CA VAL A 43 -3.89 -8.38 -10.11
C VAL A 43 -3.85 -9.87 -10.45
N SER A 44 -3.75 -10.76 -9.46
CA SER A 44 -3.71 -12.21 -9.69
C SER A 44 -5.05 -12.72 -10.23
N MET A 45 -6.18 -12.30 -9.66
CA MET A 45 -7.52 -12.68 -10.13
C MET A 45 -7.78 -12.17 -11.54
N ILE A 46 -7.50 -10.89 -11.79
CA ILE A 46 -7.63 -10.29 -13.12
C ILE A 46 -6.73 -11.04 -14.11
N THR A 47 -5.46 -11.29 -13.78
CA THR A 47 -4.53 -11.98 -14.70
C THR A 47 -4.95 -13.43 -14.98
N SER A 48 -5.36 -14.18 -13.97
CA SER A 48 -5.69 -15.61 -14.10
C SER A 48 -7.06 -15.87 -14.72
N HIS A 49 -8.06 -15.03 -14.45
CA HIS A 49 -9.45 -15.27 -14.87
C HIS A 49 -9.88 -14.40 -16.03
N VAL A 50 -9.38 -13.16 -16.14
CA VAL A 50 -9.78 -12.21 -17.20
C VAL A 50 -8.76 -12.14 -18.32
N LEU A 51 -7.47 -12.07 -17.98
CA LEU A 51 -6.39 -11.90 -18.98
C LEU A 51 -5.83 -13.22 -19.50
N SER A 52 -6.17 -14.36 -18.88
CA SER A 52 -5.63 -15.65 -19.29
C SER A 52 -6.16 -16.11 -20.64
N TYR A 53 -5.35 -16.90 -21.36
CA TYR A 53 -5.72 -17.46 -22.66
C TYR A 53 -6.99 -18.31 -22.61
N LYS A 54 -7.29 -18.91 -21.45
CA LYS A 54 -8.45 -19.78 -21.24
C LYS A 54 -9.71 -19.00 -20.85
N SER A 55 -9.62 -17.68 -20.67
CA SER A 55 -10.74 -16.85 -20.27
C SER A 55 -11.80 -16.75 -21.38
N PRO A 56 -13.10 -16.79 -21.07
CA PRO A 56 -14.17 -16.42 -22.00
C PRO A 56 -13.98 -15.03 -22.64
N LEU A 57 -13.35 -14.11 -21.90
CA LEU A 57 -13.06 -12.73 -22.35
C LEU A 57 -11.77 -12.62 -23.16
N TYR A 58 -11.02 -13.71 -23.30
CA TYR A 58 -9.82 -13.73 -24.13
C TYR A 58 -10.16 -13.41 -25.60
N GLY A 59 -9.31 -12.62 -26.26
CA GLY A 59 -9.51 -12.16 -27.64
C GLY A 59 -10.60 -11.11 -27.85
N ARG A 60 -11.37 -10.76 -26.81
CA ARG A 60 -12.43 -9.73 -26.84
C ARG A 60 -12.01 -8.41 -26.21
N ARG A 61 -10.88 -8.40 -25.52
CA ARG A 61 -10.26 -7.23 -24.93
C ARG A 61 -9.64 -6.35 -26.00
N THR A 62 -9.98 -5.06 -25.98
CA THR A 62 -9.37 -4.04 -26.85
C THR A 62 -8.17 -3.33 -26.22
N GLY A 63 -8.02 -3.41 -24.90
CA GLY A 63 -6.86 -2.89 -24.17
C GLY A 63 -6.82 -3.39 -22.73
N SER A 64 -5.64 -3.39 -22.13
CA SER A 64 -5.41 -3.63 -20.70
C SER A 64 -4.35 -2.66 -20.21
N MET A 65 -4.54 -2.12 -19.03
CA MET A 65 -3.56 -1.26 -18.37
C MET A 65 -3.42 -1.70 -16.93
N GLU A 66 -2.19 -1.98 -16.52
CA GLU A 66 -1.83 -2.10 -15.11
C GLU A 66 -1.43 -0.71 -14.63
N VAL A 67 -2.18 -0.15 -13.69
CA VAL A 67 -1.86 1.15 -13.10
C VAL A 67 -0.86 0.90 -11.97
N LYS A 68 0.36 1.42 -12.14
CA LYS A 68 1.45 1.32 -11.15
C LYS A 68 1.62 2.64 -10.40
N PRO A 69 2.24 2.63 -9.20
CA PRO A 69 2.70 3.86 -8.56
C PRO A 69 3.55 4.71 -9.51
N VAL A 70 3.50 6.03 -9.33
CA VAL A 70 4.29 6.99 -10.10
C VAL A 70 5.77 6.75 -9.81
N SER A 71 6.57 6.63 -10.87
CA SER A 71 8.01 6.45 -10.71
C SER A 71 8.64 7.69 -10.07
N PHE A 72 9.76 7.51 -9.35
CA PHE A 72 10.49 8.63 -8.76
C PHE A 72 10.81 9.74 -9.78
N PHE A 73 11.27 9.36 -10.98
CA PHE A 73 11.62 10.32 -12.03
C PHE A 73 10.41 11.07 -12.60
N ASP A 74 9.24 10.43 -12.57
CA ASP A 74 8.00 11.07 -13.00
C ASP A 74 7.41 12.02 -11.94
N LEU A 75 7.89 12.00 -10.69
CA LEU A 75 7.46 12.98 -9.68
C LEU A 75 7.73 14.42 -10.11
N LYS A 76 8.75 14.66 -10.94
CA LYS A 76 9.02 15.99 -11.49
C LYS A 76 7.86 16.54 -12.33
N LYS A 77 6.97 15.67 -12.85
CA LYS A 77 5.73 16.08 -13.54
C LYS A 77 4.65 16.57 -12.57
N PHE A 78 4.63 16.03 -11.35
CA PHE A 78 3.73 16.47 -10.27
C PHE A 78 4.27 17.74 -9.58
N PHE A 79 5.59 17.83 -9.41
CA PHE A 79 6.25 18.94 -8.73
C PHE A 79 7.35 19.56 -9.59
N PRO A 80 7.00 20.31 -10.67
CA PRO A 80 7.99 20.84 -11.61
C PRO A 80 9.04 21.73 -10.96
N GLN A 81 8.67 22.46 -9.91
CA GLN A 81 9.52 23.45 -9.26
C GLN A 81 10.40 22.88 -8.14
N PHE A 82 10.20 21.63 -7.72
CA PHE A 82 10.87 21.08 -6.52
C PHE A 82 12.25 20.52 -6.85
N SER A 83 13.20 20.64 -5.91
CA SER A 83 14.54 20.08 -6.05
C SER A 83 14.53 18.54 -5.94
N ILE A 84 15.63 17.88 -6.29
CA ILE A 84 15.74 16.41 -6.17
C ILE A 84 15.57 15.98 -4.71
N GLU A 85 16.15 16.75 -3.79
CA GLU A 85 16.06 16.50 -2.35
C GLU A 85 14.60 16.53 -1.87
N GLN A 86 13.83 17.55 -2.27
CA GLN A 86 12.40 17.62 -1.96
C GLN A 86 11.61 16.47 -2.58
N LEU A 87 11.96 16.02 -3.79
CA LEU A 87 11.33 14.85 -4.40
C LEU A 87 11.64 13.56 -3.64
N ILE A 88 12.86 13.41 -3.11
CA ILE A 88 13.23 12.26 -2.26
C ILE A 88 12.38 12.26 -0.98
N GLU A 89 12.16 13.42 -0.38
CA GLU A 89 11.32 13.55 0.81
C GLU A 89 9.87 13.16 0.52
N ILE A 90 9.30 13.68 -0.56
CA ILE A 90 7.94 13.32 -0.97
C ILE A 90 7.83 11.83 -1.28
N TYR A 91 8.79 11.26 -2.00
CA TYR A 91 8.77 9.84 -2.35
C TYR A 91 8.94 8.93 -1.13
N GLY A 92 9.80 9.33 -0.19
CA GLY A 92 9.99 8.64 1.08
C GLY A 92 8.73 8.60 1.96
N PHE A 93 7.81 9.54 1.77
CA PHE A 93 6.50 9.53 2.41
C PHE A 93 5.45 8.80 1.56
N ALA A 94 5.32 9.15 0.27
CA ALA A 94 4.18 8.77 -0.57
C ALA A 94 4.38 7.51 -1.41
N ASP A 95 5.62 6.99 -1.57
CA ASP A 95 5.97 5.83 -2.41
C ASP A 95 5.44 5.90 -3.86
N GLY A 96 5.26 7.12 -4.38
CA GLY A 96 4.69 7.34 -5.71
C GLY A 96 3.17 7.11 -5.82
N ILE A 97 2.46 6.86 -4.72
CA ILE A 97 1.01 6.64 -4.74
C ILE A 97 0.29 7.97 -5.03
N PRO A 98 -0.44 8.10 -6.15
CA PRO A 98 -1.07 9.36 -6.54
C PRO A 98 -1.95 9.99 -5.47
N PHE A 99 -2.67 9.17 -4.70
CA PHE A 99 -3.56 9.64 -3.63
C PHE A 99 -2.82 10.50 -2.60
N TYR A 100 -1.62 10.10 -2.15
CA TYR A 100 -0.82 10.89 -1.21
C TYR A 100 -0.13 12.06 -1.91
N LEU A 101 0.36 11.86 -3.14
CA LEU A 101 1.06 12.92 -3.89
C LEU A 101 0.18 14.16 -4.10
N VAL A 102 -1.09 13.98 -4.45
CA VAL A 102 -2.00 15.12 -4.70
C VAL A 102 -2.39 15.89 -3.44
N LYS A 103 -2.10 15.36 -2.24
CA LYS A 103 -2.34 16.08 -0.98
C LYS A 103 -1.26 17.12 -0.72
N ILE A 104 -0.05 16.91 -1.24
CA ILE A 104 1.11 17.77 -1.04
C ILE A 104 1.04 18.91 -2.05
N ASP A 105 0.82 20.12 -1.58
CA ASP A 105 0.62 21.32 -2.41
C ASP A 105 1.72 22.38 -2.24
N LYS A 106 2.66 22.14 -1.31
CA LYS A 106 3.77 23.03 -0.96
C LYS A 106 4.99 22.21 -0.53
N ASP A 107 6.02 22.89 -0.04
CA ASP A 107 7.20 22.24 0.55
C ASP A 107 6.79 21.16 1.56
N PHE A 108 7.40 19.97 1.46
CA PHE A 108 6.95 18.77 2.17
C PHE A 108 6.90 18.97 3.69
N TRP A 109 7.90 19.62 4.28
CA TRP A 109 7.95 19.85 5.72
C TRP A 109 6.89 20.84 6.18
N SER A 110 6.71 21.92 5.41
CA SER A 110 5.69 22.94 5.68
C SER A 110 4.28 22.36 5.56
N TRP A 111 4.06 21.52 4.54
CA TRP A 111 2.81 20.79 4.34
C TRP A 111 2.54 19.82 5.51
N LEU A 112 3.54 19.02 5.90
CA LEU A 112 3.40 18.03 6.95
C LEU A 112 3.10 18.69 8.31
N GLU A 113 3.78 19.80 8.63
CA GLU A 113 3.51 20.57 9.85
C GLU A 113 2.05 21.06 9.91
N GLU A 114 1.54 21.60 8.80
CA GLU A 114 0.15 22.03 8.72
C GLU A 114 -0.81 20.83 8.87
N GLU A 115 -0.52 19.72 8.18
CA GLU A 115 -1.36 18.53 8.19
C GLU A 115 -1.41 17.84 9.57
N LEU A 116 -0.32 17.87 10.33
CA LEU A 116 -0.27 17.40 11.71
C LEU A 116 -1.11 18.27 12.66
N ASN A 117 -1.16 19.58 12.41
CA ASN A 117 -1.92 20.54 13.23
C ASN A 117 -3.42 20.62 12.89
N LYS A 118 -3.85 20.05 11.76
CA LYS A 118 -5.28 19.96 11.42
C LYS A 118 -6.01 19.01 12.37
N LYS A 119 -7.22 19.41 12.79
CA LYS A 119 -8.09 18.54 13.59
C LYS A 119 -8.56 17.33 12.80
N ASP A 120 -9.08 17.59 11.60
CA ASP A 120 -9.51 16.56 10.65
C ASP A 120 -8.41 16.40 9.59
N SER A 121 -7.66 15.31 9.69
CA SER A 121 -6.48 15.05 8.86
C SER A 121 -6.48 13.60 8.41
N PHE A 122 -6.36 13.39 7.10
CA PHE A 122 -6.25 12.03 6.56
C PHE A 122 -5.06 11.29 7.16
N LEU A 123 -4.00 12.03 7.52
CA LEU A 123 -2.79 11.50 8.13
C LEU A 123 -3.07 10.84 9.48
N LYS A 124 -4.10 11.28 10.22
CA LYS A 124 -4.48 10.73 11.53
C LYS A 124 -5.43 9.55 11.39
N ASP A 125 -6.41 9.67 10.50
CA ASP A 125 -7.56 8.76 10.47
C ASP A 125 -7.42 7.59 9.49
N GLU A 126 -6.70 7.76 8.37
CA GLU A 126 -6.78 6.82 7.24
C GLU A 126 -6.32 5.41 7.60
N VAL A 127 -5.14 5.27 8.21
CA VAL A 127 -4.61 3.94 8.57
C VAL A 127 -5.45 3.31 9.68
N ASP A 128 -5.94 4.10 10.64
CA ASP A 128 -6.82 3.58 11.68
C ASP A 128 -8.15 3.07 11.11
N PHE A 129 -8.73 3.81 10.17
CA PHE A 129 -9.94 3.42 9.46
C PHE A 129 -9.76 2.12 8.69
N ILE A 130 -8.69 2.01 7.89
CA ILE A 130 -8.36 0.78 7.14
C ILE A 130 -8.21 -0.40 8.10
N MET A 131 -7.48 -0.22 9.20
CA MET A 131 -7.26 -1.28 10.18
C MET A 131 -8.57 -1.76 10.83
N LYS A 132 -9.47 -0.84 11.21
CA LYS A 132 -10.77 -1.18 11.80
C LYS A 132 -11.75 -1.79 10.80
N TYR A 133 -11.57 -1.51 9.52
CA TYR A 133 -12.34 -2.15 8.45
C TYR A 133 -11.89 -3.60 8.24
N GLU A 134 -10.58 -3.87 8.31
CA GLU A 134 -10.01 -5.19 8.05
C GLU A 134 -10.00 -6.12 9.29
N PHE A 135 -9.97 -5.56 10.51
CA PHE A 135 -9.79 -6.33 11.75
C PHE A 135 -10.73 -5.91 12.88
N GLU A 136 -11.27 -6.89 13.62
CA GLU A 136 -12.09 -6.64 14.81
C GLU A 136 -11.28 -6.08 16.00
N ASP A 137 -10.14 -6.69 16.34
CA ASP A 137 -9.19 -6.17 17.35
C ASP A 137 -7.87 -5.79 16.68
N VAL A 138 -7.65 -4.48 16.54
CA VAL A 138 -6.50 -3.88 15.86
C VAL A 138 -5.26 -3.75 16.74
N SER A 139 -5.38 -3.93 18.06
CA SER A 139 -4.36 -3.49 19.03
C SER A 139 -3.02 -4.19 18.81
N THR A 140 -3.06 -5.52 18.68
CA THR A 140 -1.86 -6.34 18.47
C THR A 140 -1.30 -6.15 17.05
N TYR A 141 -2.16 -5.97 16.04
CA TYR A 141 -1.73 -5.68 14.68
C TYR A 141 -0.94 -4.38 14.59
N LYS A 142 -1.44 -3.31 15.23
CA LYS A 142 -0.75 -2.01 15.24
C LYS A 142 0.63 -2.10 15.90
N LEU A 143 0.76 -2.81 17.02
CA LEU A 143 2.05 -3.04 17.68
C LEU A 143 3.02 -3.83 16.80
N ILE A 144 2.54 -4.82 16.05
CA ILE A 144 3.37 -5.57 15.09
C ILE A 144 3.83 -4.67 13.95
N LEU A 145 2.93 -3.86 13.38
CA LEU A 145 3.25 -2.93 12.29
C LEU A 145 4.24 -1.85 12.74
N GLU A 146 4.06 -1.31 13.96
CA GLU A 146 5.02 -0.42 14.62
C GLU A 146 6.39 -1.09 14.77
N ALA A 147 6.47 -2.31 15.32
CA ALA A 147 7.74 -3.03 15.45
C ALA A 147 8.46 -3.15 14.09
N ILE A 148 7.73 -3.49 13.02
CA ILE A 148 8.28 -3.60 11.67
C ILE A 148 8.73 -2.23 11.14
N ALA A 149 7.99 -1.15 11.43
CA ALA A 149 8.39 0.23 11.08
C ALA A 149 9.69 0.66 11.78
N PHE A 150 9.95 0.14 12.99
CA PHE A 150 11.20 0.29 13.73
C PHE A 150 12.29 -0.74 13.35
N GLY A 151 12.13 -1.43 12.23
CA GLY A 151 13.15 -2.32 11.66
C GLY A 151 13.21 -3.71 12.29
N LYS A 152 12.21 -4.12 13.09
CA LYS A 152 12.09 -5.48 13.61
C LYS A 152 11.49 -6.36 12.51
N THR A 153 12.34 -7.12 11.82
CA THR A 153 11.93 -7.85 10.61
C THR A 153 11.78 -9.34 10.85
N LYS A 154 12.31 -9.87 11.95
CA LYS A 154 12.17 -11.29 12.33
C LYS A 154 11.08 -11.46 13.38
N VAL A 155 10.43 -12.63 13.38
CA VAL A 155 9.38 -12.99 14.36
C VAL A 155 9.83 -12.73 15.80
N ASN A 156 11.02 -13.19 16.18
CA ASN A 156 11.53 -12.98 17.55
C ASN A 156 11.76 -11.50 17.86
N GLU A 157 12.34 -10.74 16.92
CA GLU A 157 12.57 -9.29 17.10
C GLU A 157 11.26 -8.54 17.30
N ILE A 158 10.19 -8.93 16.58
CA ILE A 158 8.85 -8.36 16.72
C ILE A 158 8.26 -8.72 18.08
N LYS A 159 8.31 -10.00 18.48
CA LYS A 159 7.80 -10.46 19.79
C LYS A 159 8.48 -9.73 20.95
N ASP A 160 9.81 -9.61 20.89
CA ASP A 160 10.61 -8.93 21.90
C ASP A 160 10.23 -7.45 22.01
N TYR A 161 10.00 -6.79 20.87
CA TYR A 161 9.60 -5.38 20.83
C TYR A 161 8.22 -5.15 21.46
N ILE A 162 7.23 -5.96 21.10
CA ILE A 162 5.86 -5.82 21.62
C ILE A 162 5.69 -6.45 23.01
N LYS A 163 6.76 -7.00 23.61
CA LYS A 163 6.82 -7.58 24.95
C LYS A 163 5.82 -8.72 25.17
N VAL A 164 5.62 -9.57 24.15
CA VAL A 164 4.78 -10.78 24.27
C VAL A 164 5.64 -12.05 24.22
N GLU A 165 5.86 -12.66 25.38
CA GLU A 165 6.68 -13.88 25.45
C GLU A 165 5.93 -15.12 24.91
N ARG A 166 4.63 -15.25 25.23
CA ARG A 166 3.83 -16.47 24.98
C ARG A 166 2.82 -16.35 23.84
N THR A 167 2.52 -15.15 23.36
CA THR A 167 1.55 -14.96 22.27
C THR A 167 2.14 -15.43 20.95
N ASP A 168 1.42 -16.29 20.24
CA ASP A 168 1.74 -16.62 18.86
C ASP A 168 1.32 -15.46 17.95
N ILE A 169 2.29 -14.82 17.32
CA ILE A 169 2.06 -13.71 16.39
C ILE A 169 1.91 -14.19 14.93
N SER A 170 2.04 -15.50 14.67
CA SER A 170 1.96 -16.07 13.32
C SER A 170 0.59 -15.82 12.65
N PRO A 171 -0.56 -15.94 13.34
CA PRO A 171 -1.86 -15.61 12.76
C PRO A 171 -1.94 -14.13 12.35
N TYR A 172 -1.44 -13.22 13.18
CA TYR A 172 -1.44 -11.78 12.89
C TYR A 172 -0.58 -11.46 11.67
N LEU A 173 0.63 -12.01 11.60
CA LEU A 173 1.52 -11.83 10.45
C LEU A 173 0.92 -12.38 9.15
N LYS A 174 0.20 -13.52 9.24
CA LYS A 174 -0.51 -14.10 8.09
C LYS A 174 -1.61 -13.15 7.61
N ASN A 175 -2.47 -12.71 8.52
CA ASN A 175 -3.60 -11.83 8.18
C ASN A 175 -3.11 -10.49 7.60
N LEU A 176 -2.08 -9.88 8.20
CA LEU A 176 -1.46 -8.65 7.67
C LEU A 176 -0.87 -8.84 6.27
N ALA A 177 -0.34 -10.02 5.96
CA ALA A 177 0.17 -10.33 4.63
C ALA A 177 -0.97 -10.55 3.62
N GLU A 178 -2.07 -11.16 4.05
CA GLU A 178 -3.28 -11.37 3.22
C GLU A 178 -3.91 -10.04 2.79
N VAL A 179 -4.06 -9.09 3.72
CA VAL A 179 -4.54 -7.72 3.41
C VAL A 179 -3.45 -6.81 2.83
N LYS A 180 -2.27 -7.37 2.51
CA LYS A 180 -1.14 -6.69 1.87
C LYS A 180 -0.59 -5.48 2.64
N MET A 181 -0.73 -5.42 3.96
CA MET A 181 -0.07 -4.39 4.78
C MET A 181 1.40 -4.72 5.04
N ILE A 182 1.75 -6.01 5.04
CA ILE A 182 3.14 -6.47 5.10
C ILE A 182 3.49 -7.43 3.96
N LYS A 183 4.78 -7.52 3.65
CA LYS A 183 5.38 -8.48 2.74
C LYS A 183 6.39 -9.34 3.48
N ARG A 184 6.37 -10.64 3.22
CA ARG A 184 7.35 -11.59 3.71
C ARG A 184 8.36 -11.91 2.61
N ILE A 185 9.63 -11.60 2.85
CA ILE A 185 10.74 -11.89 1.93
C ILE A 185 11.57 -13.03 2.52
N VAL A 186 11.78 -14.08 1.72
CA VAL A 186 12.65 -15.20 2.06
C VAL A 186 13.86 -15.15 1.12
N PRO A 187 15.11 -15.38 1.60
CA PRO A 187 16.27 -15.47 0.72
C PRO A 187 16.07 -16.52 -0.38
N ILE A 188 16.56 -16.25 -1.59
CA ILE A 188 16.38 -17.13 -2.77
C ILE A 188 16.98 -18.53 -2.55
N THR A 189 17.96 -18.66 -1.65
CA THR A 189 18.61 -19.93 -1.30
C THR A 189 17.77 -20.83 -0.38
N GLU A 190 16.59 -20.38 0.03
CA GLU A 190 15.78 -21.02 1.07
C GLU A 190 14.40 -21.40 0.53
N SER A 191 13.79 -22.45 1.10
CA SER A 191 12.41 -22.82 0.75
C SER A 191 11.41 -21.77 1.25
N GLU A 192 10.24 -21.64 0.63
CA GLU A 192 9.20 -20.69 1.07
C GLU A 192 8.79 -20.87 2.56
N LYS A 193 8.93 -22.09 3.09
CA LYS A 193 8.67 -22.42 4.51
C LYS A 193 9.83 -22.08 5.45
N SER A 194 10.90 -21.47 4.95
CA SER A 194 12.10 -21.19 5.73
C SER A 194 11.84 -20.27 6.91
N ARG A 195 12.54 -20.52 8.02
CA ARG A 195 12.47 -19.69 9.24
C ARG A 195 13.23 -18.36 9.09
N PHE A 196 13.96 -18.17 7.99
CA PHE A 196 14.71 -16.94 7.69
C PHE A 196 13.90 -15.86 6.98
N GLY A 197 12.57 -16.03 6.89
CA GLY A 197 11.67 -15.02 6.35
C GLY A 197 11.74 -13.72 7.15
N ARG A 198 11.80 -12.59 6.45
CA ARG A 198 11.77 -11.24 7.00
C ARG A 198 10.50 -10.52 6.59
N TYR A 199 9.90 -9.78 7.51
CA TYR A 199 8.68 -9.01 7.30
C TYR A 199 9.01 -7.53 7.10
N TYR A 200 8.32 -6.92 6.15
CA TYR A 200 8.46 -5.50 5.81
C TYR A 200 7.08 -4.90 5.56
N LEU A 201 6.90 -3.62 5.89
CA LEU A 201 5.71 -2.88 5.47
C LEU A 201 5.67 -2.77 3.93
N SER A 202 4.45 -2.80 3.40
CA SER A 202 4.22 -2.94 1.96
C SER A 202 4.57 -1.70 1.14
N ASP A 203 4.40 -0.52 1.73
CA ASP A 203 4.64 0.79 1.12
C ASP A 203 5.23 1.78 2.15
N ASN A 204 5.67 2.94 1.67
CA ASN A 204 6.33 3.94 2.51
C ASN A 204 5.37 4.71 3.39
N PHE A 205 4.12 4.92 2.97
CA PHE A 205 3.18 5.67 3.80
C PHE A 205 2.85 4.90 5.07
N LEU A 206 2.59 3.59 4.96
CA LEU A 206 2.43 2.71 6.13
C LEU A 206 3.67 2.74 7.02
N LYS A 207 4.87 2.68 6.43
CA LYS A 207 6.12 2.78 7.20
C LYS A 207 6.24 4.11 7.93
N PHE A 208 6.01 5.22 7.24
CA PHE A 208 6.03 6.56 7.80
C PHE A 208 5.01 6.70 8.93
N TRP A 209 3.79 6.24 8.71
CA TRP A 209 2.69 6.35 9.66
C TRP A 209 2.99 5.60 10.95
N PHE A 210 3.41 4.33 10.87
CA PHE A 210 3.75 3.54 12.05
C PHE A 210 5.08 3.94 12.70
N ARG A 211 5.96 4.64 11.98
CA ARG A 211 7.22 5.17 12.54
C ARG A 211 7.02 6.47 13.29
N TYR A 212 6.17 7.37 12.78
CA TYR A 212 6.11 8.76 13.24
C TYR A 212 4.74 9.22 13.71
N ILE A 213 3.66 8.73 13.11
CA ILE A 213 2.31 9.20 13.44
C ILE A 213 1.73 8.39 14.59
N TYR A 214 1.63 7.07 14.42
CA TYR A 214 1.06 6.17 15.42
C TYR A 214 1.64 6.33 16.83
N PRO A 215 2.98 6.35 17.03
CA PRO A 215 3.55 6.43 18.37
C PRO A 215 3.32 7.80 19.03
N ASN A 216 2.96 8.82 18.25
CA ASN A 216 2.83 10.21 18.68
C ASN A 216 1.40 10.75 18.53
N LEU A 217 0.40 9.90 18.25
CA LEU A 217 -0.99 10.31 17.98
C LEU A 217 -1.53 11.25 19.07
N SER A 218 -1.34 10.92 20.35
CA SER A 218 -1.81 11.77 21.45
C SER A 218 -1.20 13.16 21.43
N LEU A 219 0.13 13.28 21.21
CA LEU A 219 0.80 14.59 21.11
C LEU A 219 0.36 15.37 19.87
N ILE A 220 0.08 14.66 18.76
CA ILE A 220 -0.40 15.23 17.51
C ILE A 220 -1.85 15.74 17.65
N GLU A 221 -2.70 15.01 18.39
CA GLU A 221 -4.08 15.41 18.69
C GLU A 221 -4.15 16.60 19.66
N GLU A 222 -3.24 16.65 20.62
CA GLU A 222 -3.08 17.78 21.55
C GLU A 222 -2.45 19.02 20.88
N GLY A 223 -1.90 18.88 19.66
CA GLY A 223 -1.28 19.97 18.92
C GLY A 223 0.07 20.42 19.49
N VAL A 224 0.76 19.53 20.21
CA VAL A 224 2.06 19.81 20.86
C VAL A 224 3.22 19.03 20.22
N PHE A 225 2.95 18.20 19.22
CA PHE A 225 3.98 17.45 18.52
C PHE A 225 4.77 18.33 17.53
N ASP A 226 6.10 18.35 17.68
CA ASP A 226 6.99 19.11 16.81
C ASP A 226 7.45 18.26 15.60
N VAL A 227 7.11 18.71 14.40
CA VAL A 227 7.51 18.10 13.11
C VAL A 227 9.04 17.97 12.98
N ASN A 228 9.82 18.82 13.65
CA ASN A 228 11.29 18.73 13.62
C ASN A 228 11.81 17.41 14.19
N THR A 229 11.05 16.76 15.08
CA THR A 229 11.34 15.41 15.58
C THR A 229 11.42 14.40 14.43
N ILE A 230 10.48 14.49 13.47
CA ILE A 230 10.48 13.64 12.27
C ILE A 230 11.65 14.05 11.38
N LYS A 231 11.80 15.35 11.13
CA LYS A 231 12.81 15.90 10.20
C LYS A 231 14.24 15.49 10.57
N GLN A 232 14.57 15.45 11.87
CA GLN A 232 15.89 15.04 12.36
C GLN A 232 16.18 13.55 12.13
N ASP A 233 15.18 12.68 12.26
CA ASP A 233 15.31 11.23 12.04
C ASP A 233 15.14 10.83 10.56
N TYR A 234 14.61 11.72 9.73
CA TYR A 234 14.13 11.38 8.40
C TYR A 234 15.22 10.83 7.47
N ASN A 235 16.45 11.34 7.56
CA ASN A 235 17.58 10.81 6.81
C ASN A 235 17.89 9.35 7.15
N THR A 236 17.76 8.97 8.42
CA THR A 236 17.90 7.58 8.88
C THR A 236 16.79 6.71 8.29
N TYR A 237 15.55 7.20 8.33
CA TYR A 237 14.39 6.54 7.75
C TYR A 237 14.52 6.29 6.23
N LEU A 238 14.99 7.30 5.48
CA LEU A 238 15.31 7.18 4.06
C LEU A 238 16.48 6.21 3.80
N GLY A 239 17.48 6.19 4.68
CA GLY A 239 18.63 5.28 4.58
C GLY A 239 18.26 3.79 4.76
N GLU A 240 17.24 3.49 5.57
CA GLU A 240 16.68 2.14 5.66
C GLU A 240 15.91 1.75 4.39
N TYR A 241 15.33 2.73 3.71
CA TYR A 241 14.59 2.54 2.46
C TYR A 241 15.52 2.34 1.25
N SER A 242 16.67 3.04 1.22
CA SER A 242 17.62 2.99 0.10
C SER A 242 18.17 1.59 -0.20
N LYS A 243 18.19 0.68 0.79
CA LYS A 243 18.54 -0.73 0.60
C LYS A 243 17.59 -1.49 -0.34
N LYS A 244 16.37 -0.99 -0.57
CA LYS A 244 15.45 -1.46 -1.63
C LYS A 244 15.68 -0.76 -2.97
N PHE A 245 16.04 0.53 -2.95
CA PHE A 245 16.19 1.38 -4.15
C PHE A 245 17.24 0.84 -5.14
N VAL A 246 18.33 0.24 -4.63
CA VAL A 246 19.40 -0.34 -5.47
C VAL A 246 18.96 -1.63 -6.17
N SER A 247 17.87 -2.27 -5.75
CA SER A 247 17.40 -3.55 -6.31
C SER A 247 16.31 -3.41 -7.37
N SER A 248 15.87 -2.19 -7.68
CA SER A 248 14.78 -1.92 -8.63
C SER A 248 15.21 -1.07 -9.84
N PHE A 249 16.53 -0.95 -10.06
CA PHE A 249 17.14 -0.45 -11.29
C PHE A 249 17.87 -1.58 -12.01
#